data_AF-A0A6N7VW57-F1
#
_entry.id   AF-A0A6N7VW57-F1
#
_cell.length_a   1.000
_cell.length_b   1.000
_cell.length_c   1.000
_cell.angle_alpha   90.00
_cell.angle_beta   90.00
_cell.angle_gamma   90.00
#
_symmetry.space_group_name_H-M   'P 1'
#
loop_
_entity.id
_entity.type
_entity.pdbx_description
1 polymer ?
#
loop_
_entity_poly.entity_id
_entity_poly.type
_entity_poly.pdbx_seq_one_letter_code
_entity_poly.pdbx_strand_id
1 'polypeptide(L)'
;MNIVMELALIFGVCLIGIGIAELLPFTVPYSVISLLVLTFLLYRKILKPEQIKDAGGFFIRNMGIFFVPAVVGTLEYVETLKNYLIPFLVITLVTTPLVYFITGWSVQICLKLWRKKGASHA
;
A
#
# COMPACT_ATOMS: atom_id res chain seq x y z
N MET A 1 2.81 0.05 24.58
CA MET A 1 1.83 -0.95 25.07
C MET A 1 2.54 -2.28 25.22
N ASN A 2 1.94 -3.32 25.77
CA ASN A 2 2.51 -4.66 25.59
C ASN A 2 2.47 -5.00 24.10
N ILE A 3 3.55 -5.53 23.54
CA ILE A 3 3.66 -5.82 22.10
C ILE A 3 2.52 -6.74 21.59
N VAL A 4 2.02 -7.62 22.46
CA VAL A 4 0.86 -8.49 22.20
C VAL A 4 -0.41 -7.69 21.91
N MET A 5 -0.61 -6.56 22.61
CA MET A 5 -1.77 -5.70 22.39
C MET A 5 -1.66 -4.92 21.08
N GLU A 6 -0.47 -4.44 20.74
CA GLU A 6 -0.21 -3.80 19.44
C GLU A 6 -0.41 -4.77 18.28
N LEU A 7 0.05 -6.02 18.46
CA LEU A 7 -0.14 -7.10 17.52
C LEU A 7 -1.62 -7.44 17.33
N ALA A 8 -2.36 -7.62 18.43
CA ALA A 8 -3.80 -7.88 18.40
C ALA A 8 -4.58 -6.76 17.70
N LEU A 9 -4.14 -5.51 17.87
CA LEU A 9 -4.73 -4.35 17.22
C LEU A 9 -4.48 -4.35 15.71
N ILE A 10 -3.25 -4.60 15.27
CA ILE A 10 -2.92 -4.73 13.83
C ILE A 10 -3.75 -5.84 13.19
N PHE A 11 -3.80 -7.03 13.80
CA PHE A 11 -4.60 -8.14 13.29
C PHE A 11 -6.11 -7.86 13.34
N GLY A 12 -6.59 -7.20 14.39
CA GLY A 12 -7.98 -6.80 14.51
C GLY A 12 -8.41 -5.87 13.37
N VAL A 13 -7.57 -4.90 12.99
CA VAL A 13 -7.82 -4.03 11.84
C VAL A 13 -7.83 -4.82 10.53
N CYS A 14 -6.93 -5.79 10.36
CA CYS A 14 -6.92 -6.67 9.20
C CYS A 14 -8.22 -7.50 9.10
N LEU A 15 -8.70 -8.07 10.21
CA LEU A 15 -9.94 -8.84 10.26
C LEU A 15 -11.17 -7.98 9.93
N ILE A 16 -11.22 -6.75 10.44
CA ILE A 16 -12.27 -5.79 10.09
C ILE A 16 -12.22 -5.48 8.59
N GLY A 17 -11.02 -5.29 8.03
CA GLY A 17 -10.85 -5.04 6.60
C GLY A 17 -11.33 -6.21 5.72
N ILE A 18 -11.12 -7.44 6.17
CA ILE A 18 -11.65 -8.65 5.52
C ILE A 18 -13.18 -8.65 5.56
N GLY A 19 -13.77 -8.48 6.76
CA GLY A 19 -15.22 -8.46 6.91
C GLY A 19 -15.91 -7.35 6.10
N ILE A 20 -15.28 -6.18 5.99
CA ILE A 20 -15.78 -5.10 5.12
C ILE A 20 -15.69 -5.52 3.65
N ALA A 21 -14.56 -6.05 3.20
CA ALA A 21 -14.37 -6.42 1.80
C ALA A 21 -15.37 -7.50 1.33
N GLU A 22 -15.75 -8.44 2.19
CA GLU A 22 -16.76 -9.46 1.88
C GLU A 22 -18.18 -8.88 1.72
N LEU A 23 -18.47 -7.75 2.36
CA LEU A 23 -19.75 -7.05 2.22
C LEU A 23 -19.82 -6.18 0.96
N LEU A 24 -18.67 -5.87 0.34
CA LEU A 24 -18.63 -5.03 -0.86
C LEU A 24 -19.00 -5.85 -2.12
N PRO A 25 -19.82 -5.29 -3.03
CA PRO A 25 -20.19 -5.97 -4.26
C PRO A 25 -19.08 -5.96 -5.33
N PHE A 26 -17.90 -5.44 -5.03
CA PHE A 26 -16.76 -5.34 -5.95
C PHE A 26 -15.47 -5.81 -5.30
N THR A 27 -14.59 -6.43 -6.10
CA THR A 27 -13.35 -7.05 -5.61
C THR A 27 -12.28 -5.99 -5.33
N VAL A 28 -12.08 -5.68 -4.05
CA VAL A 28 -10.93 -4.88 -3.58
C VAL A 28 -10.02 -5.77 -2.76
N PRO A 29 -8.68 -5.66 -2.90
CA PRO A 29 -7.76 -6.38 -2.04
C PRO A 29 -8.00 -6.05 -0.57
N TYR A 30 -8.10 -7.08 0.28
CA TYR A 30 -8.30 -6.94 1.73
C TYR A 30 -7.28 -6.04 2.40
N SER A 31 -6.03 -6.06 1.91
CA SER A 31 -4.94 -5.21 2.40
C SER A 31 -5.22 -3.72 2.21
N VAL A 32 -5.83 -3.33 1.08
CA VAL A 32 -6.17 -1.93 0.79
C VAL A 32 -7.28 -1.46 1.74
N ILE A 33 -8.32 -2.27 1.93
CA ILE A 33 -9.40 -1.93 2.87
C ILE A 33 -8.86 -1.80 4.30
N SER A 34 -8.02 -2.73 4.73
CA SER A 34 -7.40 -2.69 6.06
C SER A 34 -6.53 -1.44 6.27
N LEU A 35 -5.77 -1.03 5.24
CA LEU A 35 -5.01 0.22 5.24
C LEU A 35 -5.90 1.45 5.36
N LEU A 36 -7.03 1.49 4.64
CA LEU A 36 -7.99 2.59 4.73
C LEU A 36 -8.65 2.67 6.12
N VAL A 37 -9.02 1.52 6.70
CA VAL A 37 -9.56 1.44 8.06
C VAL A 37 -8.53 1.95 9.07
N LEU A 38 -7.28 1.47 8.99
CA LEU A 38 -6.20 1.94 9.86
C LEU A 38 -6.00 3.45 9.72
N THR A 39 -5.96 3.94 8.48
CA THR A 39 -5.81 5.37 8.18
C THR A 39 -6.95 6.19 8.77
N PHE A 40 -8.19 5.70 8.68
CA PHE A 40 -9.35 6.36 9.27
C PHE A 40 -9.28 6.42 10.81
N LEU A 41 -8.86 5.33 11.45
CA LEU A 41 -8.70 5.26 12.92
C LEU A 41 -7.61 6.22 13.42
N LEU A 42 -6.49 6.32 12.69
CA LEU A 42 -5.42 7.28 12.98
C LEU A 42 -5.88 8.72 12.72
N TYR A 43 -6.59 8.97 11.61
CA TYR A 43 -7.13 10.29 11.28
C TYR A 43 -8.11 10.80 12.35
N ARG A 44 -8.98 9.91 12.85
CA ARG A 44 -9.92 10.20 13.95
C ARG A 44 -9.24 10.28 15.32
N LYS A 45 -7.93 10.03 15.41
CA LYS A 45 -7.16 9.94 16.67
C LYS A 45 -7.72 8.93 17.68
N ILE A 46 -8.51 7.97 17.21
CA ILE A 46 -8.98 6.84 18.02
C ILE A 46 -7.78 5.97 18.38
N LEU A 47 -6.88 5.82 17.40
CA LEU A 47 -5.59 5.18 17.57
C LEU A 47 -4.48 6.22 17.54
N LYS A 48 -3.59 6.18 18.51
CA LYS A 48 -2.35 6.95 18.47
C LYS A 48 -1.25 6.14 17.77
N PRO A 49 -0.36 6.77 16.97
CA PRO A 49 0.71 6.07 16.27
C PRO A 49 1.60 5.22 17.19
N GLU A 50 1.78 5.63 18.44
CA GLU A 50 2.59 4.91 19.43
C GLU A 50 2.01 3.53 19.79
N GLN A 51 0.72 3.28 19.52
CA GLN A 51 0.03 2.03 19.84
C GLN A 51 0.28 0.89 18.84
N ILE A 52 0.94 1.19 17.73
CA ILE A 52 1.27 0.21 16.67
C ILE A 52 2.75 0.28 16.26
N LYS A 53 3.52 1.16 16.91
CA LYS A 53 4.86 1.54 16.46
C LYS A 53 5.85 0.40 16.64
N ASP A 54 5.81 -0.30 17.76
CA ASP A 54 6.81 -1.31 18.08
C ASP A 54 6.52 -2.59 17.30
N ALA A 55 5.28 -3.08 17.32
CA ALA A 55 4.88 -4.24 16.52
C ALA A 55 4.97 -3.97 15.02
N GLY A 56 4.46 -2.83 14.54
CA GLY A 56 4.55 -2.44 13.13
C GLY A 56 6.00 -2.27 12.66
N GLY A 57 6.85 -1.64 13.48
CA GLY A 57 8.27 -1.49 13.21
C GLY A 57 9.00 -2.83 13.13
N PHE A 58 8.62 -3.80 13.96
CA PHE A 58 9.14 -5.18 13.88
C PHE A 58 8.80 -5.85 12.53
N PHE A 59 7.55 -5.75 12.07
CA PHE A 59 7.15 -6.31 10.77
C PHE A 59 7.86 -5.65 9.61
N ILE A 60 7.97 -4.32 9.62
CA ILE A 60 8.66 -3.56 8.57
C ILE A 60 10.16 -3.93 8.53
N ARG A 61 10.80 -4.04 9.69
CA ARG A 61 12.22 -4.42 9.79
C ARG A 61 12.48 -5.84 9.28
N ASN A 62 11.55 -6.76 9.51
CA ASN A 62 11.65 -8.16 9.11
C ASN A 62 10.85 -8.48 7.83
N MET A 63 10.45 -7.46 7.06
CA MET A 63 9.54 -7.61 5.92
C MET A 63 10.07 -8.60 4.87
N GLY A 64 11.40 -8.65 4.68
CA GLY A 64 12.04 -9.58 3.75
C GLY A 64 11.74 -11.06 4.03
N ILE A 65 11.67 -11.46 5.31
CA ILE A 65 11.41 -12.86 5.70
C ILE A 65 9.97 -13.25 5.29
N PHE A 66 9.01 -12.33 5.40
CA PHE A 66 7.62 -12.57 5.01
C PHE A 66 7.42 -12.64 3.49
N PHE A 67 8.36 -12.13 2.69
CA PHE A 67 8.32 -12.29 1.23
C PHE A 67 8.85 -13.65 0.76
N VAL A 68 9.69 -14.33 1.54
CA VAL A 68 10.28 -15.62 1.14
C VAL A 68 9.21 -16.65 0.76
N PRO A 69 8.14 -16.89 1.56
CA PRO A 69 7.10 -17.85 1.19
C PRO A 69 6.39 -17.48 -0.13
N ALA A 70 6.12 -16.19 -0.34
CA ALA A 70 5.48 -15.72 -1.58
C ALA A 70 6.38 -15.95 -2.80
N VAL A 71 7.68 -15.72 -2.67
CA VAL A 71 8.65 -15.97 -3.75
C VAL A 71 8.76 -17.47 -4.01
N VAL A 72 8.93 -18.29 -2.98
CA VAL A 72 9.06 -19.75 -3.12
C VAL A 72 7.81 -20.37 -3.75
N GLY A 73 6.60 -19.93 -3.36
CA GLY A 73 5.37 -20.38 -4.01
C GLY A 73 5.28 -19.96 -5.48
N THR A 74 5.87 -18.81 -5.84
CA THR A 74 5.93 -18.38 -7.25
C THR A 74 6.93 -19.19 -8.06
N LEU A 75 7.98 -19.76 -7.44
CA LEU A 75 8.97 -20.60 -8.13
C LEU A 75 8.38 -21.88 -8.71
N GLU A 76 7.22 -22.36 -8.23
CA GLU A 76 6.50 -23.47 -8.85
C GLU A 76 6.12 -23.19 -10.31
N TYR A 77 5.98 -21.91 -10.69
CA TYR A 77 5.63 -21.46 -12.04
C TYR A 77 6.82 -20.87 -12.79
N VAL A 78 8.05 -21.11 -12.33
CA VAL A 78 9.26 -20.46 -12.86
C VAL A 78 9.48 -20.74 -14.35
N GLU A 79 9.13 -21.93 -14.84
CA GLU A 79 9.30 -22.29 -16.25
C GLU A 79 8.40 -21.44 -17.16
N THR A 80 7.15 -21.24 -16.76
CA THR A 80 6.22 -20.33 -17.44
C THR A 80 6.72 -18.89 -17.35
N LEU A 81 7.21 -18.47 -16.17
CA LEU A 81 7.70 -17.10 -15.94
C LEU A 81 8.93 -16.75 -16.79
N LYS A 82 9.83 -17.72 -17.02
CA LYS A 82 11.06 -17.52 -17.83
C LYS A 82 10.73 -17.04 -19.24
N ASN A 83 9.64 -17.54 -19.84
CA ASN A 83 9.22 -17.12 -21.19
C ASN A 83 8.80 -15.63 -21.25
N TYR A 84 8.39 -15.06 -20.11
CA TYR A 84 7.96 -13.67 -20.00
C TYR A 84 8.98 -12.74 -19.34
N LEU A 85 10.18 -13.25 -19.03
CA LEU A 85 11.20 -12.48 -18.31
C LEU A 85 11.61 -11.21 -19.07
N ILE A 86 11.83 -11.31 -20.39
CA ILE A 86 12.17 -10.17 -21.25
C ILE A 86 10.99 -9.19 -21.34
N PRO A 87 9.75 -9.62 -21.68
CA PRO A 87 8.58 -8.74 -21.64
C PRO A 87 8.40 -8.00 -20.30
N PHE A 88 8.52 -8.68 -19.17
CA PHE A 88 8.38 -8.05 -17.85
C PHE A 88 9.47 -7.02 -17.57
N LEU A 89 10.72 -7.32 -17.95
CA LEU A 89 11.83 -6.40 -17.75
C LEU A 89 11.65 -5.13 -18.61
N VAL A 90 11.27 -5.27 -19.87
CA VAL A 90 11.00 -4.14 -20.77
C VAL A 90 9.81 -3.32 -20.28
N ILE A 91 8.69 -3.97 -19.95
CA ILE A 91 7.49 -3.27 -19.43
C ILE A 91 7.85 -2.50 -18.17
N THR A 92 8.56 -3.12 -17.22
CA THR A 92 8.91 -2.46 -15.95
C THR A 92 9.86 -1.27 -16.18
N LEU A 93 10.91 -1.44 -16.98
CA LEU A 93 11.89 -0.39 -17.23
C LEU A 93 11.33 0.79 -18.03
N VAL A 94 10.36 0.55 -18.91
CA VAL A 94 9.74 1.62 -19.72
C VAL A 94 8.60 2.27 -18.94
N THR A 95 7.69 1.49 -18.36
CA THR A 95 6.49 2.03 -17.71
C THR A 95 6.79 2.73 -16.40
N THR A 96 7.78 2.29 -15.62
CA THR A 96 8.14 2.94 -14.35
C THR A 96 8.50 4.41 -14.55
N PRO A 97 9.54 4.78 -15.32
CA PRO A 97 9.88 6.19 -15.53
C PRO A 97 8.78 6.96 -16.24
N LEU A 98 8.04 6.32 -17.16
CA LEU A 98 6.92 6.94 -17.85
C LEU A 98 5.81 7.35 -16.87
N VAL A 99 5.40 6.45 -15.97
CA VAL A 99 4.36 6.73 -14.95
C VAL A 99 4.84 7.82 -14.00
N TYR A 100 6.11 7.78 -13.57
CA TYR A 100 6.68 8.85 -12.74
C TYR A 100 6.67 10.20 -13.46
N PHE A 101 7.04 10.24 -14.74
CA PHE A 101 7.05 11.46 -15.54
C PHE A 101 5.66 12.05 -15.71
N ILE A 102 4.68 11.22 -16.10
CA ILE A 102 3.28 11.65 -16.27
C ILE A 102 2.69 12.13 -14.94
N THR A 103 2.93 11.40 -13.85
CA THR A 103 2.44 11.78 -12.52
C THR A 103 3.06 13.10 -12.08
N GLY A 104 4.38 13.26 -12.22
CA GLY A 104 5.09 14.50 -11.90
C GLY A 104 4.56 15.69 -12.71
N TRP A 105 4.38 15.52 -14.02
CA TRP A 105 3.82 16.55 -14.89
C TRP A 105 2.38 16.90 -14.48
N SER A 106 1.55 15.90 -14.20
CA SER A 106 0.14 16.09 -13.80
C SER A 106 0.05 16.91 -12.51
N VAL A 107 0.86 16.59 -11.50
CA VAL A 107 0.93 17.36 -10.25
C VAL A 107 1.40 18.79 -10.51
N GLN A 108 2.43 19.00 -11.35
CA GLN A 108 2.91 20.34 -11.70
C GLN A 108 1.84 21.18 -12.39
N ILE A 109 1.04 20.60 -13.28
CA ILE A 109 -0.10 21.28 -13.91
C ILE A 109 -1.12 21.68 -12.82
N CYS A 110 -1.54 20.73 -11.97
CA CYS A 110 -2.51 20.99 -10.92
C CYS A 110 -2.06 22.15 -10.01
N LEU A 111 -0.79 22.15 -9.60
CA LEU A 111 -0.21 23.22 -8.78
C LEU A 111 -0.18 24.58 -9.50
N LYS A 112 0.17 24.61 -10.80
CA LYS A 112 0.15 25.84 -11.60
C LYS A 112 -1.25 26.41 -11.74
N LEU A 113 -2.25 25.56 -11.98
CA LEU A 113 -3.65 25.96 -12.10
C LEU A 113 -4.20 26.50 -10.77
N TRP A 114 -3.85 25.87 -9.64
CA TRP A 114 -4.24 26.33 -8.32
C TRP A 114 -3.59 27.68 -7.96
N ARG A 115 -2.30 27.88 -8.26
CA ARG A 115 -1.63 29.18 -8.08
C ARG A 115 -2.26 30.29 -8.92
N LYS A 116 -2.65 30.00 -10.16
CA LYS A 116 -3.29 30.98 -11.05
C LYS A 116 -4.70 31.39 -10.56
N LYS A 117 -5.44 30.48 -9.93
CA LYS A 117 -6.72 30.79 -9.26
C LYS A 117 -6.52 31.60 -7.97
N GLY A 118 -5.49 31.32 -7.17
CA GLY A 118 -5.19 32.09 -5.96
C GLY A 118 -4.76 33.54 -6.22
N ALA A 119 -4.09 33.81 -7.34
CA ALA A 119 -3.69 35.17 -7.74
C ALA A 119 -4.80 35.99 -8.41
N SER A 120 -5.96 35.39 -8.72
CA SER A 120 -7.12 36.08 -9.28
C SER A 120 -8.15 36.52 -8.23
N HIS A 121 -7.90 36.18 -6.95
CA HIS A 121 -8.74 36.52 -5.80
C HIS A 121 -8.00 37.41 -4.77
N ALA A 122 -6.84 37.95 -5.13
CA ALA A 122 -6.11 39.00 -4.41
C ALA A 122 -6.07 40.25 -5.31
#